data_AF-F4P6Y2-F1
#
_entry.id   AF-F4P6Y2-F1
#
_cell.length_a   1.000
_cell.length_b   1.000
_cell.length_c   1.000
_cell.angle_alpha   90.00
_cell.angle_beta   90.00
_cell.angle_gamma   90.00
#
_symmetry.space_group_name_H-M   'P 1'
#
loop_
_entity.id
_entity.type
_entity.pdbx_description
1 polymer ?
#
loop_
_entity_poly.entity_id
_entity_poly.type
_entity_poly.pdbx_seq_one_letter_code
_entity_poly.pdbx_strand_id
1 'polypeptide(L)'
;MADQDQLRIEALDGQINLAIAPTEFKRNKLVDEAARNWDIFYKRNTTNFFKDRHWIEREFPDLKETEHGEPNSKKLLEIGCGVGNFVFPLLQSNKEFFIYACDYSKRAVDFVKASPNYDTSRCKGFVCDLTKDSLVDDVPESSLDIVSAIFMLSAVPPWKMPQVVANIKQVLKPGGVILFRDYGLYDAAQLRFKAENRIDDCFYARSDGTFSYYFSKEYLKKLFEADGFQIQECEYVKKEVVNRKEAKKMDRIFLQARIQKI
;
A
#
# COMPACT_ATOMS: atom_id res chain seq x y z
N MET A 1 -6.78 19.98 -23.05
CA MET A 1 -6.70 18.98 -21.96
C MET A 1 -5.29 18.91 -21.37
N ALA A 2 -4.22 18.90 -22.18
CA ALA A 2 -2.84 19.02 -21.70
C ALA A 2 -2.56 20.33 -20.91
N ASP A 3 -3.21 21.42 -21.30
CA ASP A 3 -2.99 22.77 -20.74
C ASP A 3 -3.43 22.93 -19.26
N GLN A 4 -4.49 22.23 -18.84
CA GLN A 4 -4.95 22.28 -17.45
C GLN A 4 -4.14 21.39 -16.50
N ASP A 5 -3.61 20.27 -16.99
CA ASP A 5 -2.72 19.40 -16.20
C ASP A 5 -1.35 20.09 -16.00
N GLN A 6 -0.85 20.79 -17.03
CA GLN A 6 0.36 21.62 -16.95
C GLN A 6 0.23 22.74 -15.90
N LEU A 7 -0.86 23.51 -15.94
CA LEU A 7 -1.13 24.57 -14.96
C LEU A 7 -1.31 24.04 -13.53
N ARG A 8 -1.82 22.81 -13.36
CA ARG A 8 -1.92 22.14 -12.05
C ARG A 8 -0.55 21.74 -11.50
N ILE A 9 0.34 21.27 -12.37
CA ILE A 9 1.72 20.92 -12.03
C ILE A 9 2.48 22.19 -11.63
N GLU A 10 2.36 23.28 -12.39
CA GLU A 10 3.00 24.56 -12.10
C GLU A 10 2.48 25.21 -10.79
N ALA A 11 1.18 25.11 -10.52
CA ALA A 11 0.60 25.58 -9.25
C ALA A 11 1.09 24.77 -8.04
N LEU A 12 1.31 23.46 -8.21
CA LEU A 12 1.92 22.61 -7.19
C LEU A 12 3.38 22.95 -6.97
N ASP A 13 4.18 23.08 -8.02
CA ASP A 13 5.58 23.47 -7.90
C ASP A 13 5.70 24.84 -7.19
N GLY A 14 4.78 25.77 -7.48
CA GLY A 14 4.65 27.02 -6.75
C GLY A 14 4.32 26.85 -5.26
N GLN A 15 3.37 25.98 -4.90
CA GLN A 15 3.02 25.70 -3.50
C GLN A 15 4.10 24.90 -2.76
N ILE A 16 4.75 23.96 -3.44
CA ILE A 16 5.86 23.12 -2.95
C ILE A 16 7.04 24.03 -2.58
N ASN A 17 7.33 25.04 -3.40
CA ASN A 17 8.43 25.97 -3.13
C ASN A 17 8.14 26.98 -2.00
N LEU A 18 6.87 27.15 -1.60
CA LEU A 18 6.45 28.10 -0.56
C LEU A 18 6.19 27.48 0.82
N ALA A 19 6.13 26.15 0.93
CA ALA A 19 5.82 25.48 2.19
C ALA A 19 7.05 25.43 3.12
N ILE A 20 6.91 25.99 4.32
CA ILE A 20 7.90 25.82 5.40
C ILE A 20 7.89 24.34 5.83
N ALA A 21 9.03 23.67 5.68
CA ALA A 21 9.19 22.30 6.17
C ALA A 21 8.87 22.24 7.68
N PRO A 22 8.15 21.21 8.17
CA PRO A 22 7.89 21.09 9.59
C PRO A 22 9.20 20.94 10.35
N THR A 23 9.23 21.42 11.59
CA THR A 23 10.37 21.23 12.47
C THR A 23 10.68 19.75 12.62
N GLU A 24 11.97 19.41 12.76
CA GLU A 24 12.43 18.04 12.97
C GLU A 24 11.72 17.36 14.14
N PHE A 25 11.47 18.11 15.22
CA PHE A 25 10.67 17.63 16.36
C PHE A 25 9.25 17.18 15.97
N LYS A 26 8.53 17.97 15.16
CA LYS A 26 7.17 17.62 14.71
C LYS A 26 7.20 16.40 13.79
N ARG A 27 8.20 16.31 12.91
CA ARG A 27 8.42 15.14 12.03
C ARG A 27 8.65 13.87 12.85
N ASN A 28 9.59 13.90 13.79
CA ASN A 28 9.93 12.74 14.62
C ASN A 28 8.75 12.29 15.48
N LYS A 29 8.04 13.23 16.12
CA LYS A 29 6.84 12.92 16.89
C LYS A 29 5.77 12.20 16.06
N LEU A 30 5.49 12.67 14.84
CA LEU A 30 4.52 12.03 13.96
C LEU A 30 4.93 10.59 13.61
N VAL A 31 6.21 10.36 13.33
CA VAL A 31 6.75 9.05 12.97
C VAL A 31 6.69 8.09 14.16
N ASP A 32 7.03 8.56 15.36
CA ASP A 32 6.98 7.76 16.58
C ASP A 32 5.55 7.38 16.97
N GLU A 33 4.59 8.27 16.71
CA GLU A 33 3.17 8.04 16.98
C GLU A 33 2.44 7.28 15.85
N ALA A 34 3.09 6.97 14.73
CA ALA A 34 2.43 6.42 13.55
C ALA A 34 1.64 5.14 13.85
N ALA A 35 2.23 4.20 14.60
CA ALA A 35 1.56 2.96 15.00
C ALA A 35 0.32 3.21 15.87
N ARG A 36 0.43 4.15 16.82
CA ARG A 36 -0.69 4.56 17.67
C ARG A 36 -1.83 5.17 16.85
N ASN A 37 -1.51 5.99 15.85
CA ASN A 37 -2.50 6.64 15.00
C ASN A 37 -3.31 5.62 14.18
N TRP A 38 -2.65 4.59 13.65
CA TRP A 38 -3.36 3.50 12.97
C TRP A 38 -4.16 2.60 13.91
N ASP A 39 -3.67 2.27 15.13
CA ASP A 39 -4.49 1.53 16.10
C ASP A 39 -5.77 2.31 16.48
N ILE A 40 -5.65 3.63 16.68
CA ILE A 40 -6.81 4.52 16.92
C ILE A 40 -7.74 4.55 15.71
N PHE A 41 -7.20 4.60 14.50
CA PHE A 41 -7.99 4.53 13.28
C PHE A 41 -8.83 3.26 13.25
N TYR A 42 -8.24 2.08 13.46
CA TYR A 42 -8.98 0.82 13.49
C TYR A 42 -9.95 0.72 14.67
N LYS A 43 -9.61 1.31 15.83
CA LYS A 43 -10.52 1.38 16.98
C LYS A 43 -11.79 2.17 16.65
N ARG A 44 -11.67 3.28 15.92
CA ARG A 44 -12.80 4.15 15.56
C ARG A 44 -13.65 3.58 14.42
N ASN A 45 -12.98 2.98 13.44
CA ASN A 45 -13.61 2.60 12.16
C ASN A 45 -13.99 1.12 12.04
N THR A 46 -13.44 0.29 12.93
CA THR A 46 -13.62 -1.17 12.93
C THR A 46 -13.38 -1.77 11.54
N THR A 47 -14.34 -2.50 10.99
CA THR A 47 -14.26 -3.17 9.68
C THR A 47 -15.00 -2.44 8.56
N ASN A 48 -15.52 -1.24 8.82
CA ASN A 48 -16.52 -0.59 7.95
C ASN A 48 -15.97 0.50 7.02
N PHE A 49 -14.70 0.88 7.18
CA PHE A 49 -14.15 2.03 6.46
C PHE A 49 -13.71 1.72 5.03
N PHE A 50 -12.93 0.64 4.86
CA PHE A 50 -12.47 0.23 3.54
C PHE A 50 -13.45 -0.76 2.93
N LYS A 51 -13.57 -0.71 1.59
CA LYS A 51 -14.38 -1.64 0.82
C LYS A 51 -13.54 -2.82 0.35
N ASP A 52 -14.19 -3.95 0.20
CA ASP A 52 -13.61 -5.15 -0.40
C ASP A 52 -13.10 -4.89 -1.82
N ARG A 53 -11.92 -5.44 -2.10
CA ARG A 53 -11.15 -5.19 -3.33
C ARG A 53 -11.48 -6.18 -4.44
N HIS A 54 -12.76 -6.45 -4.70
CA HIS A 54 -13.21 -7.36 -5.77
C HIS A 54 -12.72 -7.03 -7.19
N TRP A 55 -12.15 -5.84 -7.40
CA TRP A 55 -11.59 -5.41 -8.68
C TRP A 55 -10.15 -5.92 -8.90
N ILE A 56 -9.48 -6.43 -7.86
CA ILE A 56 -8.02 -6.62 -7.88
C ILE A 56 -7.55 -7.64 -8.93
N GLU A 57 -8.28 -8.74 -9.11
CA GLU A 57 -7.97 -9.80 -10.09
C GLU A 57 -8.10 -9.32 -11.54
N ARG A 58 -8.89 -8.27 -11.78
CA ARG A 58 -8.99 -7.64 -13.12
C ARG A 58 -7.76 -6.81 -13.43
N GLU A 59 -7.19 -6.15 -12.42
CA GLU A 59 -6.03 -5.26 -12.60
C GLU A 59 -4.71 -6.02 -12.50
N PHE A 60 -4.67 -7.16 -11.81
CA PHE A 60 -3.50 -8.03 -11.66
C PHE A 60 -3.84 -9.47 -12.05
N PRO A 61 -3.58 -9.86 -13.31
CA PRO A 61 -3.83 -11.21 -13.79
C PRO A 61 -3.11 -12.32 -13.02
N ASP A 62 -2.00 -11.99 -12.34
CA ASP A 62 -1.26 -12.90 -11.45
C ASP A 62 -2.12 -13.52 -10.33
N LEU A 63 -3.23 -12.85 -9.97
CA LEU A 63 -4.14 -13.28 -8.91
C LEU A 63 -5.27 -14.18 -9.41
N LYS A 64 -5.40 -14.40 -10.72
CA LYS A 64 -6.48 -15.24 -11.26
C LYS A 64 -6.25 -16.71 -10.94
N GLU A 65 -7.34 -17.40 -10.65
CA GLU A 65 -7.34 -18.86 -10.54
C GLU A 65 -7.08 -19.49 -11.92
N THR A 66 -6.32 -20.57 -11.91
CA THR A 66 -5.95 -21.40 -13.05
C THR A 66 -6.85 -22.63 -13.10
N GLU A 67 -7.17 -23.10 -14.31
CA GLU A 67 -8.14 -24.20 -14.51
C GLU A 67 -7.77 -25.49 -13.79
N HIS A 68 -6.47 -25.75 -13.59
CA HIS A 68 -5.93 -26.94 -12.93
C HIS A 68 -5.14 -26.60 -11.66
N GLY A 69 -5.47 -25.47 -11.04
CA GLY A 69 -4.85 -25.04 -9.80
C GLY A 69 -5.17 -25.95 -8.63
N GLU A 70 -4.12 -26.43 -7.96
CA GLU A 70 -4.27 -27.18 -6.70
C GLU A 70 -4.46 -26.23 -5.51
N PRO A 71 -5.29 -26.58 -4.51
CA PRO A 71 -5.47 -25.77 -3.32
C PRO A 71 -4.13 -25.45 -2.62
N ASN A 72 -3.95 -24.20 -2.21
CA ASN A 72 -2.74 -23.71 -1.52
C ASN A 72 -1.41 -23.93 -2.28
N SER A 73 -1.45 -24.17 -3.60
CA SER A 73 -0.25 -24.32 -4.42
C SER A 73 0.57 -23.03 -4.58
N LYS A 74 -0.05 -21.86 -4.38
CA LYS A 74 0.58 -20.53 -4.45
C LYS A 74 0.60 -19.85 -3.09
N LYS A 75 1.70 -19.19 -2.75
CA LYS A 75 1.85 -18.45 -1.49
C LYS A 75 1.94 -16.95 -1.75
N LEU A 76 1.04 -16.20 -1.11
CA LEU A 76 0.96 -14.75 -1.23
C LEU A 76 1.13 -14.09 0.14
N LEU A 77 1.80 -12.93 0.21
CA LEU A 77 1.78 -12.05 1.38
C LEU A 77 1.06 -10.74 1.03
N GLU A 78 0.02 -10.39 1.79
CA GLU A 78 -0.55 -9.04 1.81
C GLU A 78 0.13 -8.24 2.93
N ILE A 79 0.91 -7.21 2.56
CA ILE A 79 1.47 -6.27 3.53
C ILE A 79 0.52 -5.10 3.74
N GLY A 80 0.29 -4.71 5.00
CA GLY A 80 -0.73 -3.72 5.35
C GLY A 80 -2.15 -4.27 5.12
N CYS A 81 -2.42 -5.48 5.60
CA CYS A 81 -3.66 -6.19 5.32
C CYS A 81 -4.91 -5.50 5.88
N GLY A 82 -4.75 -4.58 6.83
CA GLY A 82 -5.85 -3.94 7.55
C GLY A 82 -6.78 -4.99 8.13
N VAL A 83 -8.08 -4.86 7.82
CA VAL A 83 -9.12 -5.78 8.29
C VAL A 83 -9.45 -6.90 7.29
N GLY A 84 -8.61 -7.10 6.27
CA GLY A 84 -8.72 -8.22 5.33
C GLY A 84 -9.53 -7.96 4.06
N ASN A 85 -9.76 -6.70 3.67
CA ASN A 85 -10.53 -6.35 2.47
C ASN A 85 -9.88 -6.76 1.14
N PHE A 86 -8.57 -7.08 1.15
CA PHE A 86 -7.90 -7.76 0.03
C PHE A 86 -7.98 -9.28 0.20
N VAL A 87 -7.67 -9.75 1.42
CA VAL A 87 -7.47 -11.17 1.76
C VAL A 87 -8.74 -11.99 1.55
N PHE A 88 -9.86 -11.61 2.16
CA PHE A 88 -11.06 -12.45 2.15
C PHE A 88 -11.72 -12.55 0.77
N PRO A 89 -11.88 -11.45 0.00
CA PRO A 89 -12.40 -11.56 -1.35
C PRO A 89 -11.58 -12.49 -2.24
N LEU A 90 -10.24 -12.44 -2.14
CA LEU A 90 -9.36 -13.29 -2.95
C LEU A 90 -9.44 -14.76 -2.52
N LEU A 91 -9.47 -15.06 -1.23
CA LEU A 91 -9.63 -16.44 -0.75
C LEU A 91 -10.97 -17.05 -1.13
N GLN A 92 -12.02 -16.23 -1.25
CA GLN A 92 -13.34 -16.66 -1.68
C GLN A 92 -13.40 -16.97 -3.19
N SER A 93 -12.70 -16.20 -4.02
CA SER A 93 -12.70 -16.39 -5.48
C SER A 93 -11.61 -17.33 -6.00
N ASN A 94 -10.59 -17.66 -5.20
CA ASN A 94 -9.44 -18.42 -5.64
C ASN A 94 -8.98 -19.44 -4.59
N LYS A 95 -8.99 -20.73 -4.93
CA LYS A 95 -8.60 -21.81 -4.00
C LYS A 95 -7.08 -22.05 -3.90
N GLU A 96 -6.31 -21.58 -4.87
CA GLU A 96 -4.88 -21.88 -4.99
C GLU A 96 -4.02 -21.15 -3.97
N PHE A 97 -4.50 -20.03 -3.44
CA PHE A 97 -3.69 -19.20 -2.56
C PHE A 97 -3.77 -19.65 -1.10
N PHE A 98 -2.60 -19.78 -0.50
CA PHE A 98 -2.40 -19.55 0.93
C PHE A 98 -1.91 -18.11 1.13
N ILE A 99 -2.60 -17.34 1.98
CA ILE A 99 -2.30 -15.92 2.20
C ILE A 99 -1.71 -15.67 3.58
N TYR A 100 -0.50 -15.14 3.63
CA TYR A 100 0.04 -14.46 4.77
C TYR A 100 -0.52 -13.03 4.80
N ALA A 101 -1.03 -12.58 5.93
CA ALA A 101 -1.64 -11.25 6.06
C ALA A 101 -1.01 -10.54 7.26
N CYS A 102 -0.26 -9.46 7.00
CA CYS A 102 0.37 -8.71 8.07
C CYS A 102 -0.03 -7.25 8.10
N ASP A 103 -0.15 -6.73 9.31
CA ASP A 103 -0.32 -5.32 9.58
C ASP A 103 0.41 -5.03 10.88
N TYR A 104 1.05 -3.88 10.97
CA TYR A 104 1.72 -3.47 12.21
C TYR A 104 0.72 -3.10 13.32
N SER A 105 -0.55 -2.83 12.98
CA SER A 105 -1.63 -2.68 13.95
C SER A 105 -2.11 -4.05 14.43
N LYS A 106 -1.83 -4.38 15.69
CA LYS A 106 -2.37 -5.59 16.34
C LYS A 106 -3.89 -5.67 16.19
N ARG A 107 -4.60 -4.55 16.35
CA ARG A 107 -6.05 -4.52 16.25
C ARG A 107 -6.57 -4.87 14.86
N ALA A 108 -5.86 -4.44 13.81
CA ALA A 108 -6.22 -4.80 12.44
C ALA A 108 -6.10 -6.32 12.23
N VAL A 109 -4.98 -6.90 12.67
CA VAL A 109 -4.74 -8.35 12.64
C VAL A 109 -5.76 -9.11 13.49
N ASP A 110 -6.13 -8.59 14.66
CA ASP A 110 -7.17 -9.19 15.50
C ASP A 110 -8.53 -9.22 14.76
N PHE A 111 -8.88 -8.17 14.01
CA PHE A 111 -10.08 -8.17 13.17
C PHE A 111 -10.01 -9.20 12.05
N VAL A 112 -8.85 -9.38 11.40
CA VAL A 112 -8.65 -10.45 10.41
C VAL A 112 -8.88 -11.82 11.07
N LYS A 113 -8.25 -12.08 12.21
CA LYS A 113 -8.37 -13.38 12.92
C LYS A 113 -9.77 -13.65 13.48
N ALA A 114 -10.53 -12.61 13.80
CA ALA A 114 -11.91 -12.72 14.29
C ALA A 114 -12.95 -12.83 13.16
N SER A 115 -12.54 -12.68 11.90
CA SER A 115 -13.45 -12.81 10.75
C SER A 115 -14.01 -14.24 10.68
N PRO A 116 -15.31 -14.42 10.39
CA PRO A 116 -15.88 -15.74 10.14
C PRO A 116 -15.28 -16.43 8.90
N ASN A 117 -14.64 -15.67 8.01
CA ASN A 117 -13.96 -16.18 6.81
C ASN A 117 -12.47 -16.50 7.06
N TYR A 118 -11.99 -16.35 8.30
CA TYR A 118 -10.61 -16.69 8.64
C TYR A 118 -10.45 -18.20 8.79
N ASP A 119 -9.78 -18.80 7.82
CA ASP A 119 -9.43 -20.23 7.82
C ASP A 119 -7.91 -20.37 7.93
N THR A 120 -7.43 -20.97 9.01
CA THR A 120 -5.99 -21.19 9.25
C THR A 120 -5.33 -22.13 8.24
N SER A 121 -6.11 -22.92 7.50
CA SER A 121 -5.60 -23.75 6.40
C SER A 121 -5.34 -22.95 5.12
N ARG A 122 -5.89 -21.73 5.02
CA ARG A 122 -5.81 -20.85 3.84
C ARG A 122 -5.15 -19.51 4.15
N CYS A 123 -5.04 -19.12 5.42
CA CYS A 123 -4.60 -17.79 5.83
C CYS A 123 -3.84 -17.81 7.15
N LYS A 124 -2.77 -16.99 7.25
CA LYS A 124 -2.08 -16.70 8.50
C LYS A 124 -1.99 -15.19 8.71
N GLY A 125 -2.74 -14.68 9.69
CA GLY A 125 -2.63 -13.30 10.16
C GLY A 125 -1.51 -13.12 11.21
N PHE A 126 -0.67 -12.10 11.09
CA PHE A 126 0.38 -11.79 12.09
C PHE A 126 0.70 -10.29 12.15
N VAL A 127 1.27 -9.86 13.27
CA VAL A 127 1.65 -8.45 13.49
C VAL A 127 3.09 -8.26 13.06
N CYS A 128 3.35 -7.27 12.21
CA CYS A 128 4.70 -6.97 11.73
C CYS A 128 4.83 -5.48 11.39
N ASP A 129 5.67 -4.75 12.11
CA ASP A 129 6.15 -3.42 11.71
C ASP A 129 7.29 -3.61 10.71
N LEU A 130 6.96 -3.60 9.42
CA LEU A 130 7.92 -3.82 8.32
C LEU A 130 9.10 -2.84 8.30
N THR A 131 9.04 -1.77 9.08
CA THR A 131 10.13 -0.81 9.23
C THR A 131 11.13 -1.16 10.33
N LYS A 132 10.88 -2.23 11.10
CA LYS A 132 11.67 -2.66 12.26
C LYS A 132 11.83 -4.17 12.36
N ASP A 133 10.73 -4.90 12.17
CA ASP A 133 10.62 -6.34 12.37
C ASP A 133 11.01 -7.10 11.10
N SER A 134 11.37 -8.37 11.23
CA SER A 134 11.69 -9.23 10.08
C SER A 134 10.46 -10.03 9.64
N LEU A 135 10.22 -10.13 8.34
CA LEU A 135 9.17 -11.01 7.80
C LEU A 135 9.53 -12.49 8.00
N VAL A 136 10.81 -12.82 8.14
CA VAL A 136 11.27 -14.21 8.25
C VAL A 136 10.84 -14.88 9.56
N ASP A 137 10.44 -14.10 10.57
CA ASP A 137 9.92 -14.58 11.84
C ASP A 137 8.57 -15.30 11.67
N ASP A 138 7.80 -14.93 10.65
CA ASP A 138 6.46 -15.45 10.39
C ASP A 138 6.29 -16.13 9.03
N VAL A 139 7.15 -15.82 8.07
CA VAL A 139 7.11 -16.29 6.69
C VAL A 139 8.46 -16.89 6.31
N PRO A 140 8.54 -18.14 5.85
CA PRO A 140 9.83 -18.73 5.49
C PRO A 140 10.55 -17.95 4.38
N GLU A 141 11.88 -17.90 4.44
CA GLU A 141 12.70 -17.29 3.40
C GLU A 141 12.41 -17.87 2.02
N SER A 142 12.44 -17.01 0.99
CA SER A 142 12.26 -17.38 -0.42
C SER A 142 11.09 -18.35 -0.66
N SER A 143 9.96 -18.12 0.00
CA SER A 143 8.81 -19.03 -0.01
C SER A 143 7.58 -18.45 -0.69
N LEU A 144 7.52 -17.14 -0.89
CA LEU A 144 6.39 -16.46 -1.51
C LEU A 144 6.53 -16.37 -3.03
N ASP A 145 5.43 -16.59 -3.73
CA ASP A 145 5.29 -16.34 -5.17
C ASP A 145 4.93 -14.88 -5.44
N ILE A 146 4.08 -14.32 -4.58
CA ILE A 146 3.51 -12.97 -4.73
C ILE A 146 3.57 -12.20 -3.40
N VAL A 147 3.92 -10.92 -3.47
CA VAL A 147 3.68 -9.95 -2.40
C VAL A 147 2.76 -8.86 -2.93
N SER A 148 1.71 -8.52 -2.20
CA SER A 148 0.78 -7.47 -2.55
C SER A 148 0.99 -6.27 -1.63
N ALA A 149 1.21 -5.10 -2.24
CA ALA A 149 1.49 -3.82 -1.59
C ALA A 149 0.48 -2.77 -2.11
N ILE A 150 -0.78 -2.93 -1.70
CA ILE A 150 -1.91 -2.13 -2.22
C ILE A 150 -2.35 -1.10 -1.17
N PHE A 151 -2.03 0.17 -1.41
CA PHE A 151 -2.24 1.30 -0.49
C PHE A 151 -1.51 1.12 0.85
N MET A 152 -0.28 0.63 0.79
CA MET A 152 0.52 0.31 1.97
C MET A 152 1.74 1.24 2.09
N LEU A 153 2.59 1.29 1.06
CA LEU A 153 3.84 2.04 1.15
C LEU A 153 3.59 3.54 1.33
N SER A 154 2.47 4.10 0.86
CA SER A 154 2.15 5.51 1.13
C SER A 154 1.96 5.86 2.60
N ALA A 155 1.74 4.86 3.47
CA ALA A 155 1.68 5.03 4.91
C ALA A 155 3.07 4.94 5.58
N VAL A 156 4.12 4.58 4.84
CA VAL A 156 5.49 4.42 5.33
C VAL A 156 6.29 5.70 5.05
N PRO A 157 7.07 6.23 6.02
CA PRO A 157 7.99 7.33 5.74
C PRO A 157 8.99 6.96 4.62
N PRO A 158 9.24 7.84 3.63
CA PRO A 158 10.07 7.51 2.46
C PRO A 158 11.45 6.94 2.80
N TRP A 159 12.11 7.52 3.80
CA TRP A 159 13.43 7.07 4.27
C TRP A 159 13.42 5.69 4.96
N LYS A 160 12.25 5.14 5.29
CA LYS A 160 12.07 3.77 5.82
C LYS A 160 11.63 2.77 4.76
N MET A 161 11.20 3.22 3.57
CA MET A 161 10.77 2.31 2.50
C MET A 161 11.86 1.33 2.03
N PRO A 162 13.16 1.71 1.93
CA PRO A 162 14.21 0.74 1.57
C PRO A 162 14.27 -0.46 2.52
N GLN A 163 14.08 -0.25 3.82
CA GLN A 163 14.02 -1.34 4.79
C GLN A 163 12.84 -2.29 4.51
N VAL A 164 11.68 -1.76 4.13
CA VAL A 164 10.51 -2.56 3.77
C VAL A 164 10.81 -3.41 2.52
N VAL A 165 11.44 -2.82 1.49
CA VAL A 165 11.83 -3.52 0.26
C VAL A 165 12.83 -4.63 0.55
N ALA A 166 13.86 -4.35 1.36
CA ALA A 166 14.84 -5.35 1.81
C ALA A 166 14.19 -6.50 2.58
N ASN A 167 13.14 -6.22 3.37
CA ASN A 167 12.39 -7.23 4.10
C ASN A 167 11.58 -8.14 3.15
N ILE A 168 10.85 -7.53 2.21
CA ILE A 168 10.10 -8.26 1.17
C ILE A 168 11.03 -9.18 0.37
N LYS A 169 12.23 -8.70 0.02
CA LYS A 169 13.22 -9.46 -0.73
C LYS A 169 13.60 -10.77 -0.05
N GLN A 170 13.66 -10.84 1.28
CA GLN A 170 14.07 -12.05 1.99
C GLN A 170 13.07 -13.21 1.82
N VAL A 171 11.77 -12.90 1.80
CA VAL A 171 10.70 -13.92 1.78
C VAL A 171 10.20 -14.24 0.37
N LEU A 172 10.45 -13.39 -0.61
CA LEU A 172 10.04 -13.60 -2.00
C LEU A 172 11.02 -14.54 -2.74
N LYS A 173 10.50 -15.51 -3.49
CA LYS A 173 11.31 -16.38 -4.36
C LYS A 173 12.04 -15.57 -5.45
N PRO A 174 13.20 -16.01 -5.94
CA PRO A 174 13.71 -15.54 -7.24
C PRO A 174 12.62 -15.70 -8.32
N GLY A 175 12.39 -14.66 -9.12
CA GLY A 175 11.31 -14.61 -10.09
C GLY A 175 9.92 -14.32 -9.52
N GLY A 176 9.75 -14.32 -8.20
CA GLY A 176 8.51 -13.90 -7.53
C GLY A 176 8.21 -12.42 -7.75
N VAL A 177 6.95 -12.02 -7.59
CA VAL A 177 6.48 -10.69 -7.99
C VAL A 177 5.84 -9.90 -6.87
N ILE A 178 5.99 -8.58 -6.94
CA ILE A 178 5.31 -7.60 -6.10
C ILE A 178 4.24 -6.92 -6.96
N LEU A 179 3.01 -6.96 -6.48
CA LEU A 179 1.87 -6.25 -7.05
C LEU A 179 1.67 -4.96 -6.26
N PHE A 180 2.00 -3.84 -6.88
CA PHE A 180 1.98 -2.54 -6.23
C PHE A 180 0.84 -1.68 -6.78
N ARG A 181 0.08 -1.04 -5.89
CA ARG A 181 -0.79 0.07 -6.25
C ARG A 181 -0.88 1.04 -5.09
N ASP A 182 -0.50 2.29 -5.32
CA ASP A 182 -0.61 3.32 -4.30
C ASP A 182 -0.94 4.69 -4.93
N TYR A 183 -0.99 5.76 -4.13
CA TYR A 183 -1.30 7.09 -4.64
C TYR A 183 -0.23 7.59 -5.62
N GLY A 184 -0.64 8.02 -6.82
CA GLY A 184 0.26 8.59 -7.81
C GLY A 184 0.36 10.10 -7.69
N LEU A 185 1.47 10.69 -8.16
CA LEU A 185 1.62 12.14 -8.22
C LEU A 185 0.43 12.82 -8.91
N TYR A 186 0.13 14.02 -8.42
CA TYR A 186 -0.91 14.92 -8.92
C TYR A 186 -2.34 14.44 -8.70
N ASP A 187 -2.54 13.42 -7.86
CA ASP A 187 -3.86 12.98 -7.41
C ASP A 187 -4.64 14.17 -6.80
N ALA A 188 -5.94 14.28 -7.09
CA ALA A 188 -6.76 15.37 -6.57
C ALA A 188 -6.77 15.46 -5.04
N ALA A 189 -6.47 14.38 -4.30
CA ALA A 189 -6.30 14.47 -2.85
C ALA A 189 -4.96 15.10 -2.45
N GLN A 190 -3.87 14.88 -3.22
CA GLN A 190 -2.58 15.53 -3.02
C GLN A 190 -2.72 17.04 -3.11
N LEU A 191 -3.41 17.51 -4.17
CA LEU A 191 -3.62 18.93 -4.47
C LEU A 191 -4.38 19.71 -3.39
N ARG A 192 -4.99 19.02 -2.43
CA ARG A 192 -5.77 19.63 -1.34
C ARG A 192 -5.02 19.68 -0.03
N PHE A 193 -3.84 19.06 0.07
CA PHE A 193 -3.01 19.23 1.24
C PHE A 193 -2.53 20.67 1.34
N LYS A 194 -2.57 21.20 2.56
CA LYS A 194 -2.03 22.52 2.85
C LYS A 194 -0.57 22.40 3.28
N ALA A 195 0.15 23.52 3.30
CA ALA A 195 1.56 23.55 3.67
C ALA A 195 1.82 22.91 5.05
N GLU A 196 0.93 23.11 6.03
CA GLU A 196 1.05 22.57 7.38
C GLU A 196 0.93 21.04 7.48
N ASN A 197 0.38 20.40 6.44
CA ASN A 197 0.26 18.95 6.34
C ASN A 197 1.52 18.29 5.79
N ARG A 198 2.36 19.03 5.05
CA ARG A 198 3.55 18.45 4.42
C ARG A 198 4.59 18.08 5.48
N ILE A 199 5.14 16.88 5.35
CA ILE A 199 6.25 16.36 6.17
C ILE A 199 7.56 16.46 5.40
N ASP A 200 7.52 16.03 4.14
CA ASP A 200 8.66 16.00 3.22
C ASP A 200 8.13 16.08 1.77
N ASP A 201 9.01 15.97 0.78
CA ASP A 201 8.65 15.91 -0.63
C ASP A 201 7.64 14.79 -0.89
N CYS A 202 6.49 15.17 -1.45
CA CYS A 202 5.37 14.26 -1.74
C CYS A 202 4.84 13.47 -0.54
N PHE A 203 5.22 13.82 0.69
CA PHE A 203 4.88 13.12 1.93
C PHE A 203 4.09 14.01 2.89
N TYR A 204 2.89 13.58 3.29
CA TYR A 204 1.95 14.41 4.03
C TYR A 204 1.34 13.67 5.23
N ALA A 205 1.06 14.42 6.30
CA ALA A 205 0.24 13.99 7.42
C ALA A 205 -1.24 14.33 7.19
N ARG A 206 -2.12 13.35 7.40
CA ARG A 206 -3.56 13.54 7.48
C ARG A 206 -3.95 14.10 8.85
N SER A 207 -5.20 14.56 8.97
CA SER A 207 -5.74 15.12 10.22
C SER A 207 -5.83 14.10 11.36
N ASP A 208 -5.88 12.81 11.05
CA ASP A 208 -5.86 11.72 12.03
C ASP A 208 -4.44 11.24 12.39
N GLY A 209 -3.41 11.90 11.85
CA GLY A 209 -2.01 11.57 12.10
C GLY A 209 -1.47 10.39 11.27
N THR A 210 -2.27 9.80 10.38
CA THR A 210 -1.79 8.83 9.39
C THR A 210 -1.10 9.53 8.22
N PHE A 211 -0.33 8.80 7.42
CA PHE A 211 0.47 9.37 6.35
C PHE A 211 -0.09 9.13 4.94
N SER A 212 0.39 9.92 4.00
CA SER A 212 0.22 9.69 2.56
C SER A 212 1.44 10.18 1.81
N TYR A 213 2.10 9.25 1.13
CA TYR A 213 3.06 9.52 0.09
C TYR A 213 2.42 9.42 -1.30
N TYR A 214 2.85 10.26 -2.23
CA TYR A 214 2.42 10.23 -3.63
C TYR A 214 3.61 9.86 -4.51
N PHE A 215 3.51 8.73 -5.20
CA PHE A 215 4.61 8.11 -5.92
C PHE A 215 4.75 8.65 -7.35
N SER A 216 5.99 8.91 -7.73
CA SER A 216 6.39 8.99 -9.14
C SER A 216 6.84 7.64 -9.67
N LYS A 217 6.80 7.45 -11.00
CA LYS A 217 7.36 6.26 -11.65
C LYS A 217 8.86 6.16 -11.33
N GLU A 218 9.58 7.27 -11.44
CA GLU A 218 11.04 7.36 -11.28
C GLU A 218 11.46 6.98 -9.87
N TYR A 219 10.74 7.47 -8.85
CA TYR A 219 11.03 7.14 -7.47
C TYR A 219 10.76 5.66 -7.18
N LEU A 220 9.63 5.12 -7.65
CA LEU A 220 9.30 3.70 -7.46
C LEU A 220 10.36 2.80 -8.11
N LYS A 221 10.75 3.10 -9.36
CA LYS A 221 11.80 2.36 -10.07
C LYS A 221 13.10 2.37 -9.28
N LYS A 222 13.58 3.56 -8.89
CA LYS A 222 14.82 3.71 -8.13
C LYS A 222 14.79 2.95 -6.80
N LEU A 223 13.68 3.01 -6.08
CA LEU A 223 13.51 2.34 -4.78
C LEU A 223 13.67 0.81 -4.91
N PHE A 224 13.04 0.19 -5.91
CA PHE A 224 13.05 -1.26 -6.05
C PHE A 224 14.30 -1.78 -6.78
N GLU A 225 14.77 -1.09 -7.83
CA GLU A 225 15.96 -1.51 -8.58
C GLU A 225 17.23 -1.49 -7.74
N ALA A 226 17.32 -0.59 -6.75
CA ALA A 226 18.42 -0.54 -5.78
C ALA A 226 18.59 -1.85 -4.99
N ASP A 227 17.51 -2.62 -4.84
CA ASP A 227 17.48 -3.88 -4.08
C ASP A 227 17.37 -5.12 -4.98
N GLY A 228 17.70 -5.01 -6.28
CA GLY A 228 17.75 -6.17 -7.19
C GLY A 228 16.36 -6.63 -7.65
N PHE A 229 15.43 -5.69 -7.82
CA PHE A 229 14.17 -5.92 -8.49
C PHE A 229 14.16 -5.32 -9.88
N GLN A 230 13.37 -5.92 -10.78
CA GLN A 230 13.10 -5.41 -12.12
C GLN A 230 11.65 -4.93 -12.22
N ILE A 231 11.47 -3.73 -12.76
CA ILE A 231 10.15 -3.15 -13.00
C ILE A 231 9.63 -3.66 -14.34
N GLN A 232 8.59 -4.50 -14.33
CA GLN A 232 8.02 -5.08 -15.55
C GLN A 232 6.91 -4.20 -16.13
N GLU A 233 6.05 -3.66 -15.27
CA GLU A 233 5.00 -2.71 -15.63
C GLU A 233 4.94 -1.59 -14.58
N CYS A 234 4.74 -0.34 -15.00
CA CYS A 234 4.63 0.80 -14.07
C CYS A 234 3.88 1.97 -14.72
N GLU A 235 2.59 2.10 -14.39
CA GLU A 235 1.67 3.03 -15.06
C GLU A 235 0.81 3.83 -14.09
N TYR A 236 0.49 5.07 -14.48
CA TYR A 236 -0.50 5.86 -13.77
C TYR A 236 -1.90 5.45 -14.21
N VAL A 237 -2.73 5.07 -13.25
CA VAL A 237 -4.14 4.75 -13.46
C VAL A 237 -5.00 5.91 -12.97
N LYS A 238 -5.68 6.58 -13.90
CA LYS A 238 -6.62 7.67 -13.60
C LYS A 238 -8.03 7.10 -13.42
N LYS A 239 -8.72 7.52 -12.36
CA LYS A 239 -10.10 7.14 -12.08
C LYS A 239 -10.92 8.34 -11.66
N GLU A 240 -11.97 8.65 -12.43
CA GLU A 240 -12.94 9.67 -12.03
C GLU A 240 -13.76 9.16 -10.84
N VAL A 241 -13.80 9.92 -9.75
CA VAL A 241 -14.64 9.65 -8.59
C VAL A 241 -15.63 10.81 -8.43
N VAL A 242 -16.91 10.47 -8.44
CA VAL A 242 -17.99 11.43 -8.22
C VAL A 242 -18.45 11.32 -6.77
N ASN A 243 -18.18 12.34 -5.96
CA ASN A 243 -18.82 12.51 -4.67
C ASN A 243 -20.24 13.04 -4.91
N ARG A 244 -21.22 12.13 -4.97
CA ARG A 244 -22.63 12.48 -5.24
C ARG A 244 -23.23 13.39 -4.17
N LYS A 245 -22.77 13.31 -2.92
CA LYS A 245 -23.26 14.16 -1.82
C LYS A 245 -22.84 15.62 -1.99
N GLU A 246 -21.65 15.85 -2.54
CA GLU A 246 -21.10 17.20 -2.77
C GLU A 246 -21.20 17.66 -4.23
N ALA A 247 -21.76 16.84 -5.13
CA ALA A 247 -21.75 17.05 -6.58
C ALA A 247 -20.35 17.38 -7.17
N LYS A 248 -19.29 16.86 -6.53
CA LYS A 248 -17.90 17.10 -6.96
C LYS A 248 -17.35 15.91 -7.73
N LYS A 249 -16.70 16.20 -8.85
CA LYS A 249 -15.85 15.25 -9.58
C LYS A 249 -14.41 15.40 -9.13
N MET A 250 -13.73 14.29 -8.93
CA MET A 250 -12.33 14.26 -8.56
C MET A 250 -11.61 13.22 -9.39
N ASP A 251 -10.53 13.64 -10.04
CA ASP A 251 -9.62 12.73 -10.72
C ASP A 251 -8.69 12.11 -9.68
N ARG A 252 -8.87 10.81 -9.45
CA ARG A 252 -7.95 10.04 -8.61
C ARG A 252 -6.84 9.48 -9.48
N ILE A 253 -5.60 9.61 -9.03
CA ILE A 253 -4.42 9.10 -9.72
C ILE A 253 -3.74 8.09 -8.80
N PHE A 254 -3.56 6.89 -9.33
CA PHE A 254 -2.85 5.81 -8.66
C PHE A 254 -1.64 5.42 -9.48
N LEU A 255 -0.52 5.11 -8.85
CA LEU A 255 0.58 4.42 -9.50
C LEU A 255 0.40 2.93 -9.30
N GLN A 256 0.37 2.17 -10.40
CA GLN A 256 0.29 0.72 -10.39
C GLN A 256 1.56 0.14 -10.99
N ALA A 257 2.10 -0.92 -10.39
CA ALA A 257 3.27 -1.59 -10.92
C ALA A 257 3.24 -3.10 -10.67
N ARG A 258 3.91 -3.82 -11.56
CA ARG A 258 4.27 -5.23 -11.42
C ARG A 258 5.80 -5.31 -11.41
N ILE A 259 6.36 -5.82 -10.33
CA ILE A 259 7.79 -5.74 -10.02
C ILE A 259 8.29 -7.15 -9.74
N GLN A 260 9.34 -7.61 -10.40
CA GLN A 260 9.87 -8.96 -10.24
C GLN A 260 11.18 -8.94 -9.45
N LYS A 261 11.38 -9.89 -8.54
CA LYS A 261 12.69 -10.13 -7.92
C LYS A 261 13.59 -10.88 -8.90
N ILE A 262 14.78 -10.36 -9.12
CA ILE A 262 15.83 -10.98 -9.95
C ILE A 262 16.51 -12.11 -9.15
#